data_AF-A0A380S419-F1
#
_entry.id   AF-A0A380S419-F1
#
_cell.length_a   1.000
_cell.length_b   1.000
_cell.length_c   1.000
_cell.angle_alpha   90.00
_cell.angle_beta   90.00
_cell.angle_gamma   90.00
#
_symmetry.space_group_name_H-M   'P 1'
#
loop_
_entity.id
_entity.type
_entity.pdbx_description
1 polymer ?
#
loop_
_entity_poly.entity_id
_entity_poly.type
_entity_poly.pdbx_seq_one_letter_code
_entity_poly.pdbx_strand_id
1 'polypeptide(L)' 'MTIKEVCEKYDITPDTLRYYERVGVIPAVTRTAGGIRYDLRRNTRWVKN' A
#
# COMPACT_ATOMS: atom_id res chain seq x y z
N MET A 1 -2.88 1.96 -7.43
CA MET A 1 -4.04 1.97 -6.53
C MET A 1 -3.89 3.12 -5.57
N THR A 2 -4.97 3.78 -5.16
CA THR A 2 -4.91 4.74 -4.05
C THR A 2 -4.81 3.98 -2.73
N ILE A 3 -4.39 4.64 -1.64
CA ILE A 3 -4.41 4.05 -0.29
C ILE A 3 -5.81 3.50 0.04
N LYS A 4 -6.87 4.21 -0.36
CA LYS A 4 -8.26 3.82 -0.15
C LYS A 4 -8.59 2.49 -0.82
N GLU A 5 -8.26 2.35 -2.10
CA GLU A 5 -8.50 1.11 -2.86
C GLU A 5 -7.74 -0.08 -2.26
N VAL A 6 -6.55 0.14 -1.69
CA VAL A 6 -5.77 -0.91 -1.02
C VAL A 6 -6.42 -1.33 0.29
N CYS A 7 -6.83 -0.34 1.10
CA CYS A 7 -7.51 -0.58 2.35
C CYS A 7 -8.83 -1.35 2.14
N GLU A 8 -9.62 -0.96 1.14
CA GLU A 8 -10.86 -1.66 0.78
C GLU A 8 -10.61 -3.07 0.26
N LYS A 9 -9.58 -3.26 -0.59
CA LYS A 9 -9.29 -4.56 -1.20
C LYS A 9 -8.83 -5.62 -0.20
N TYR A 10 -8.07 -5.22 0.80
CA TYR A 10 -7.46 -6.14 1.78
C TYR A 10 -8.11 -6.06 3.16
N ASP A 11 -9.17 -5.26 3.32
CA ASP A 11 -9.84 -5.01 4.59
C ASP A 11 -8.87 -4.62 5.71
N ILE A 12 -7.91 -3.75 5.36
CA ILE A 12 -6.90 -3.23 6.30
C ILE A 12 -7.06 -1.74 6.48
N THR A 13 -6.75 -1.25 7.67
CA THR A 13 -6.76 0.18 7.93
C THR A 13 -5.57 0.88 7.25
N PRO A 14 -5.68 2.19 6.97
CA PRO A 14 -4.56 2.99 6.48
C PRO A 14 -3.34 2.94 7.40
N ASP A 15 -3.54 2.78 8.71
CA ASP A 15 -2.45 2.69 9.68
C ASP A 15 -1.73 1.35 9.61
N THR A 16 -2.45 0.25 9.40
CA THR A 16 -1.84 -1.05 9.10
C THR A 16 -1.00 -0.98 7.82
N LEU A 17 -1.49 -0.31 6.78
CA LEU A 17 -0.73 -0.15 5.54
C LEU A 17 0.53 0.70 5.74
N ARG A 18 0.45 1.81 6.49
CA ARG A 18 1.62 2.64 6.86
C ARG A 18 2.61 1.88 7.74
N TYR A 19 2.12 1.01 8.61
CA TYR A 19 2.97 0.15 9.42
C TYR A 19 3.81 -0.76 8.52
N TYR A 20 3.20 -1.40 7.54
CA TYR A 20 3.91 -2.23 6.56
C TYR A 20 4.92 -1.44 5.70
N GLU A 21 4.63 -0.18 5.37
CA GLU A 21 5.60 0.70 4.71
C GLU A 21 6.79 0.99 5.62
N ARG A 22 6.52 1.31 6.89
CA ARG A 22 7.56 1.62 7.88
C ARG A 22 8.48 0.44 8.16
N VAL A 23 7.93 -0.77 8.21
CA VAL A 23 8.72 -1.99 8.44
C VAL A 23 9.35 -2.56 7.15
N GLY A 24 9.15 -1.91 6.00
CA GLY A 24 9.76 -2.29 4.72
C GLY A 24 9.14 -3.51 4.05
N VAL A 25 7.94 -3.93 4.48
CA VAL A 25 7.18 -5.03 3.85
C VAL A 25 6.63 -4.61 2.49
N ILE A 26 6.27 -3.33 2.35
CA ILE A 26 5.80 -2.73 1.09
C ILE A 26 6.74 -1.59 0.68
N PRO A 27 6.85 -1.31 -0.63
CA PRO A 27 7.74 -0.27 -1.12
C PRO A 27 7.17 1.11 -0.78
N ALA A 28 8.06 2.08 -0.55
CA ALA A 28 7.69 3.46 -0.24
C ALA A 28 6.75 4.03 -1.31
N VAL A 29 5.71 4.73 -0.87
CA VAL A 29 4.68 5.23 -1.78
C VAL A 29 5.13 6.52 -2.41
N THR A 30 5.14 6.59 -3.74
CA THR A 30 5.39 7.86 -4.43
C THR A 30 4.15 8.75 -4.34
N ARG A 31 4.35 9.96 -3.79
CA ARG A 31 3.33 11.02 -3.85
C ARG A 31 3.34 11.57 -5.27
N THR A 32 2.24 11.41 -6.00
CA THR A 32 2.05 12.09 -7.28
C THR A 32 1.27 13.39 -7.08
N ALA A 33 1.34 14.31 -8.04
CA ALA A 33 0.63 15.59 -7.98
C ALA A 33 -0.90 15.46 -7.80
N GLY A 34 -1.48 14.29 -8.11
CA GLY A 34 -2.91 13.96 -7.90
C GLY A 34 -3.21 13.11 -6.66
N GLY A 35 -2.24 12.86 -5.78
CA GLY A 35 -2.43 12.07 -4.55
C GLY A 35 -1.42 10.94 -4.33
N ILE A 36 -1.64 10.18 -3.25
CA ILE A 36 -0.80 9.05 -2.84
C ILE A 36 -1.19 7.81 -3.66
N ARG A 37 -0.25 7.27 -4.46
CA ARG A 37 -0.49 6.12 -5.35
C ARG A 37 0.37 4.93 -4.94
N TYR A 38 -0.26 3.91 -4.39
CA TYR A 38 0.31 2.59 -4.14
C TYR A 38 0.42 1.79 -5.45
N ASP A 39 1.64 1.59 -5.95
CA ASP A 39 1.92 0.67 -7.05
C ASP A 39 2.15 -0.76 -6.53
N LEU A 40 1.06 -1.41 -6.14
CA LEU A 40 1.09 -2.80 -5.70
C LEU A 40 1.33 -3.81 -6.82
N ARG A 41 1.34 -3.39 -8.10
CA ARG A 41 1.46 -4.32 -9.23
C ARG A 41 2.82 -5.01 -9.27
N ARG A 42 3.87 -4.35 -8.77
CA ARG A 42 5.23 -4.91 -8.71
C ARG A 42 5.50 -5.73 -7.46
N ASN A 43 4.69 -5.58 -6.41
CA ASN A 43 5.02 -6.10 -5.09
C ASN A 43 3.85 -6.89 -4.48
N THR A 44 3.11 -7.70 -5.23
CA THR A 44 2.03 -8.57 -4.69
C THR A 44 2.54 -9.72 -3.82
N ARG A 45 3.84 -9.78 -3.52
CA ARG A 45 4.48 -10.88 -2.81
C ARG A 45 4.19 -10.90 -1.30
N TRP A 46 3.84 -9.77 -0.69
CA TRP A 46 3.52 -9.68 0.75
C TRP A 46 2.09 -10.11 1.10
N VAL A 47 1.20 -10.23 0.11
CA VAL A 47 -0.21 -10.61 0.30
C VAL A 47 -0.40 -12.13 0.22
N LYS A 48 0.47 -12.81 -0.52
CA LYS A 48 0.39 -14.26 -0.68
C LYS A 48 1.18 -14.95 0.43
N ASN A 49 0.51 -15.27 1.52
CA ASN A 49 0.88 -16.38 2.39
C ASN A 49 -0.36 -17.20 2.71
#